data_AF-A0A9E3D7H6-F1
#
_entry.id   AF-A0A9E3D7H6-F1
#
_cell.length_a   1.000
_cell.length_b   1.000
_cell.length_c   1.000
_cell.angle_alpha   90.00
_cell.angle_beta   90.00
_cell.angle_gamma   90.00
#
_symmetry.space_group_name_H-M   'P 1'
#
loop_
_entity.id
_entity.type
_entity.pdbx_description
1 polymer ?
#
loop_
_entity_poly.entity_id
_entity_poly.type
_entity_poly.pdbx_seq_one_letter_code
_entity_poly.pdbx_strand_id
1 'polypeptide(L)'
;MIANLIQWSIRNKLMVLLMTTALIGSGMWAMRKSSIDAIPDLSDAQVIVITDYAGQAPQVVEDQVTYPLTTAFSAIGAKTVRGFSMFETSMVYIIFPDGTDLHTA
;
A
#
# COMPACT_ATOMS: atom_id res chain seq x y z
N MET A 1 -9.84 27.80 -33.29
CA MET A 1 -8.88 27.29 -32.28
C MET A 1 -8.16 26.04 -32.77
N ILE A 2 -8.84 24.91 -33.01
CA ILE A 2 -8.20 23.66 -33.52
C ILE A 2 -7.51 23.87 -34.88
N ALA A 3 -8.15 24.57 -35.81
CA ALA A 3 -7.56 24.88 -37.12
C ALA A 3 -6.23 25.66 -37.03
N ASN A 4 -6.11 26.57 -36.06
CA ASN A 4 -4.89 27.35 -35.84
C ASN A 4 -3.76 26.47 -35.28
N LEU A 5 -4.10 25.52 -34.40
CA LEU A 5 -3.13 24.55 -33.87
C LEU A 5 -2.61 23.65 -35.00
N ILE A 6 -3.49 23.15 -35.87
CA ILE A 6 -3.12 22.32 -37.02
C ILE A 6 -2.22 23.11 -37.98
N GLN A 7 -2.59 24.35 -38.32
CA GLN A 7 -1.76 25.19 -39.20
C GLN A 7 -0.39 25.47 -38.57
N TRP A 8 -0.32 25.73 -37.26
CA TRP A 8 0.94 25.91 -36.56
C TRP A 8 1.80 24.64 -36.56
N SER A 9 1.20 23.47 -36.36
CA SER A 9 1.89 22.17 -36.41
C SER A 9 2.43 21.87 -37.82
N ILE A 10 1.65 22.16 -38.87
CA ILE A 10 2.07 21.97 -40.27
C ILE A 10 3.20 22.95 -40.63
N ARG A 11 3.19 24.17 -40.09
CA ARG A 11 4.24 25.17 -40.34
C ARG A 11 5.54 24.83 -39.60
N ASN A 12 5.46 24.25 -38.41
CA ASN A 12 6.60 23.94 -37.55
C ASN A 12 6.93 22.43 -37.50
N LYS A 13 6.96 21.76 -38.66
CA LYS A 13 7.16 20.30 -38.77
C LYS A 13 8.40 19.80 -38.01
N LEU A 14 9.49 20.57 -38.03
CA LEU A 14 10.73 20.23 -37.33
C LEU A 14 10.54 20.20 -35.80
N MET A 15 9.85 21.19 -35.22
CA MET A 15 9.54 21.19 -33.79
C MET A 15 8.63 20.02 -33.41
N VAL A 16 7.60 19.76 -34.22
CA VAL A 16 6.69 18.64 -34.00
C VAL A 16 7.45 17.31 -34.03
N LEU A 17 8.36 17.13 -34.98
CA LEU A 17 9.21 15.94 -35.07
C LEU A 17 10.09 15.79 -33.82
N LEU A 18 10.79 16.86 -33.42
CA LEU A 18 11.67 16.84 -32.24
C LEU A 18 10.90 16.52 -30.95
N MET A 19 9.74 17.15 -30.74
CA MET A 19 8.87 16.85 -29.60
C MET A 19 8.41 15.38 -29.63
N THR A 20 8.08 14.86 -30.81
CA THR A 20 7.68 13.46 -30.98
C THR A 20 8.83 12.51 -30.61
N THR A 21 10.05 12.78 -31.10
CA THR A 21 11.23 11.97 -30.77
C THR A 21 11.55 12.03 -29.27
N ALA A 22 11.46 13.21 -28.66
CA ALA A 22 11.65 13.36 -27.22
C ALA A 22 10.58 12.60 -26.40
N LEU A 23 9.32 12.62 -26.86
CA LEU A 23 8.22 11.90 -26.23
C LEU A 23 8.39 10.38 -26.35
N ILE A 24 8.85 9.88 -27.50
CA ILE A 24 9.20 8.47 -27.66
C ILE A 24 10.38 8.09 -26.75
N GLY A 25 11.44 8.92 -26.72
CA GLY A 25 12.61 8.68 -25.87
C GLY A 25 12.28 8.62 -24.38
N SER A 26 11.49 9.59 -23.89
CA SER A 26 11.02 9.61 -22.51
C SER A 26 10.06 8.46 -22.19
N GLY A 27 9.19 8.08 -23.13
CA GLY A 27 8.31 6.91 -23.01
C GLY A 27 9.10 5.61 -22.86
N MET A 28 10.11 5.38 -23.71
CA MET A 28 10.98 4.21 -23.59
C MET A 28 11.75 4.18 -22.27
N TRP A 29 12.21 5.34 -21.81
CA TRP A 29 12.90 5.45 -20.52
C TRP A 29 11.95 5.12 -19.36
N ALA A 30 10.73 5.67 -19.37
CA ALA A 30 9.70 5.40 -18.38
C ALA A 30 9.31 3.91 -18.37
N MET A 31 9.10 3.30 -19.54
CA MET A 31 8.79 1.87 -19.65
C MET A 31 9.88 0.98 -19.05
N ARG A 32 11.16 1.33 -19.24
CA ARG A 32 12.29 0.58 -18.67
C ARG A 32 12.49 0.81 -17.18
N LYS A 33 12.09 1.97 -16.66
CA LYS A 33 12.27 2.36 -15.26
C LYS A 33 11.06 1.99 -14.39
N SER A 34 9.88 1.88 -14.98
CA SER A 34 8.66 1.51 -14.27
C SER A 34 8.81 0.10 -13.73
N SER A 35 8.64 -0.05 -12.41
CA SER A 35 8.52 -1.36 -11.79
C SER A 35 7.30 -2.06 -12.39
N ILE A 36 7.49 -3.28 -12.86
CA ILE A 36 6.41 -4.15 -13.32
C ILE A 36 6.26 -5.23 -12.26
N ASP A 37 5.03 -5.40 -11.79
CA ASP A 37 4.65 -6.54 -10.98
C ASP A 37 3.76 -7.49 -11.81
N ALA A 38 3.81 -8.77 -11.50
CA ALA A 38 3.07 -9.79 -12.25
C ALA A 38 1.55 -9.70 -12.02
N ILE A 39 1.15 -9.15 -10.87
CA ILE A 39 -0.24 -8.99 -10.43
C ILE A 39 -0.39 -7.66 -9.69
N PRO A 40 -1.58 -7.05 -9.68
CA PRO A 40 -1.85 -5.94 -8.78
C PRO A 40 -1.75 -6.41 -7.32
N ASP A 41 -1.39 -5.51 -6.41
CA ASP A 41 -1.50 -5.79 -4.98
C ASP A 41 -2.98 -5.96 -4.61
N LEU A 42 -3.29 -7.12 -4.05
CA LEU A 42 -4.63 -7.53 -3.63
C LEU A 42 -4.73 -7.66 -2.11
N SER A 43 -3.66 -7.34 -1.39
CA SER A 43 -3.57 -7.52 0.06
C SER A 43 -4.37 -6.45 0.78
N ASP A 44 -5.08 -6.84 1.84
CA ASP A 44 -5.68 -5.86 2.75
C ASP A 44 -4.58 -5.05 3.45
N ALA A 45 -4.87 -3.78 3.74
CA ALA A 45 -4.02 -2.94 4.57
C ALA A 45 -4.04 -3.49 6.01
N GLN A 46 -2.96 -4.14 6.42
CA GLN A 46 -2.88 -4.78 7.74
C GLN A 46 -1.57 -4.48 8.47
N VAL A 47 -1.67 -4.35 9.79
CA VAL A 47 -0.53 -4.24 10.72
C VAL A 47 -0.56 -5.44 11.66
N ILE A 48 0.60 -6.08 11.83
CA ILE A 48 0.75 -7.24 12.71
C ILE A 48 1.60 -6.82 13.90
N VAL A 49 1.05 -6.98 15.10
CA VAL A 49 1.75 -6.75 16.37
C VAL A 49 2.05 -8.10 17.00
N ILE A 50 3.34 -8.39 17.17
CA ILE A 50 3.82 -9.61 17.83
C ILE A 50 4.37 -9.21 19.20
N THR A 51 3.88 -9.86 20.25
CA THR A 51 4.33 -9.61 21.64
C THR A 51 4.74 -10.91 22.29
N ASP A 52 5.98 -10.98 22.76
CA ASP A 52 6.49 -12.14 23.47
C ASP A 52 6.20 -12.04 24.97
N TYR A 53 5.75 -13.14 25.56
CA TYR A 53 5.46 -13.29 26.99
C TYR A 53 5.97 -14.64 27.51
N ALA A 54 7.30 -14.74 27.65
CA ALA A 54 8.02 -15.97 27.98
C ALA A 54 7.49 -16.70 29.24
N GLY A 55 7.46 -18.03 29.17
CA GLY A 55 7.01 -18.93 30.23
C GLY A 55 5.49 -18.96 30.49
N GLN A 56 4.68 -18.18 29.76
CA GLN A 56 3.25 -18.08 30.03
C GLN A 56 2.41 -19.04 29.19
N ALA A 57 1.41 -19.64 29.84
CA ALA A 57 0.40 -20.44 29.18
C ALA A 57 -0.48 -19.58 28.26
N PRO A 58 -1.02 -20.14 27.16
CA PRO A 58 -1.85 -19.39 26.21
C PRO A 58 -3.01 -18.63 26.85
N GLN A 59 -3.61 -19.16 27.92
CA GLN A 59 -4.69 -18.50 28.64
C GLN A 59 -4.25 -17.19 29.30
N VAL A 60 -3.05 -17.18 29.91
CA VAL A 60 -2.49 -15.99 30.55
C VAL A 60 -2.11 -14.96 29.49
N VAL A 61 -1.56 -15.41 28.36
CA VAL A 61 -1.27 -14.55 27.20
C VAL A 61 -2.55 -13.92 26.65
N GLU A 62 -3.64 -14.68 26.55
CA GLU A 62 -4.94 -14.15 26.14
C GLU A 62 -5.44 -13.07 27.10
N ASP A 63 -5.53 -13.39 28.38
CA ASP A 63 -6.16 -12.51 29.37
C ASP A 63 -5.34 -11.24 29.64
N GLN A 64 -4.00 -11.31 29.57
CA GLN A 64 -3.11 -10.22 29.96
C GLN A 64 -2.54 -9.42 28.78
N VAL A 65 -2.52 -9.99 27.57
CA VAL A 65 -1.87 -9.36 26.40
C VAL A 65 -2.84 -9.27 25.24
N THR A 66 -3.29 -10.39 24.69
CA THR A 66 -4.06 -10.41 23.44
C THR A 66 -5.42 -9.73 23.58
N TYR A 67 -6.16 -9.99 24.66
CA TYR A 67 -7.48 -9.42 24.87
C TYR A 67 -7.45 -7.88 25.08
N PRO A 68 -6.58 -7.34 25.95
CA PRO A 68 -6.40 -5.88 26.05
C PRO A 68 -5.98 -5.22 24.73
N LEU A 69 -5.07 -5.85 23.97
CA LEU A 69 -4.62 -5.29 22.69
C LEU A 69 -5.73 -5.31 21.64
N THR A 70 -6.41 -6.44 21.47
CA THR A 70 -7.48 -6.57 20.46
C THR A 70 -8.64 -5.61 20.73
N THR A 71 -9.01 -5.41 22.00
CA THR A 71 -10.06 -4.46 22.41
C THR A 71 -9.64 -3.01 22.19
N ALA A 72 -8.39 -2.65 22.54
CA ALA A 72 -7.86 -1.31 22.27
C ALA A 72 -7.80 -0.99 20.77
N PHE A 73 -7.29 -1.92 19.95
CA PHE A 73 -7.17 -1.71 18.51
C PHE A 73 -8.52 -1.72 17.78
N SER A 74 -9.52 -2.42 18.31
CA SER A 74 -10.88 -2.38 17.76
C SER A 74 -11.55 -1.00 17.91
N ALA A 75 -11.07 -0.16 18.82
CA ALA A 75 -11.61 1.17 19.06
C ALA A 75 -11.07 2.25 18.09
N ILE A 76 -9.95 2.00 17.39
CA ILE A 76 -9.22 3.01 16.61
C ILE A 76 -9.44 2.93 15.10
N GLY A 77 -10.65 2.64 14.65
CA GLY A 77 -10.99 2.66 13.21
C GLY A 77 -10.50 1.45 12.41
N ALA A 78 -10.07 0.39 13.08
CA ALA A 78 -9.84 -0.90 12.44
C ALA A 78 -11.15 -1.48 11.89
N LYS A 79 -11.11 -2.05 10.68
CA LYS A 79 -12.21 -2.81 10.08
C LYS A 79 -12.44 -4.12 10.82
N THR A 80 -11.35 -4.81 11.16
CA THR A 80 -11.39 -6.07 11.91
C THR A 80 -10.07 -6.27 12.64
N VAL A 81 -10.13 -6.75 13.87
CA VAL A 81 -8.93 -7.13 14.66
C VAL A 81 -9.01 -8.62 14.98
N ARG A 82 -7.92 -9.36 14.75
CA ARG A 82 -7.82 -10.81 15.03
C ARG A 82 -6.65 -11.05 15.97
N GLY A 83 -6.88 -11.69 17.10
CA GLY A 83 -5.85 -12.08 18.06
C GLY A 83 -5.59 -13.58 18.03
N PHE A 84 -4.32 -13.97 18.18
CA PHE A 84 -3.88 -15.34 18.39
C PHE A 84 -3.00 -15.40 19.64
N SER A 85 -3.39 -16.23 20.60
CA SER A 85 -2.63 -16.48 21.82
C SER A 85 -2.00 -17.86 21.75
N MET A 86 -0.67 -17.89 21.71
CA MET A 86 0.13 -19.10 21.71
C MET A 86 0.92 -19.20 23.01
N PHE A 87 1.56 -20.34 23.24
CA PHE A 87 2.51 -20.45 24.35
C PHE A 87 3.62 -19.42 24.10
N GLU A 88 3.88 -18.58 25.10
CA GLU A 88 4.91 -17.52 25.09
C GLU A 88 4.75 -16.38 24.08
N THR A 89 3.73 -16.36 23.22
CA THR A 89 3.59 -15.32 22.18
C THR A 89 2.14 -14.95 21.91
N SER A 90 1.89 -13.64 21.73
CA SER A 90 0.65 -13.06 21.22
C SER A 90 0.88 -12.50 19.81
N MET A 91 -0.04 -12.77 18.88
CA MET A 91 -0.06 -12.16 17.55
C MET A 91 -1.40 -11.48 17.30
N VAL A 92 -1.39 -10.17 17.08
CA VAL A 92 -2.58 -9.37 16.81
C VAL A 92 -2.51 -8.80 15.40
N TYR A 93 -3.50 -9.13 14.58
CA TYR A 93 -3.68 -8.63 13.22
C TYR A 93 -4.71 -7.52 13.24
N ILE A 94 -4.33 -6.33 12.80
CA ILE A 94 -5.19 -5.15 12.70
C ILE A 94 -5.42 -4.90 11.22
N ILE A 95 -6.65 -5.10 10.76
CA ILE A 95 -7.05 -4.91 9.35
C ILE A 95 -7.75 -3.57 9.23
N PHE A 96 -7.27 -2.70 8.36
CA PHE A 96 -7.81 -1.37 8.10
C PHE A 96 -8.76 -1.35 6.89
N PRO A 97 -9.61 -0.32 6.77
CA PRO A 97 -10.36 -0.07 5.55
C PRO A 97 -9.47 0.22 4.34
N ASP A 98 -9.97 -0.09 3.13
CA ASP A 98 -9.26 0.16 1.88
C ASP A 98 -8.91 1.65 1.72
N GLY A 99 -7.69 1.94 1.26
CA GLY A 99 -7.20 3.31 1.08
C GLY A 99 -6.64 3.97 2.35
N THR A 100 -6.52 3.24 3.46
CA THR A 100 -5.83 3.72 4.67
C THR A 100 -4.33 3.74 4.43
N ASP A 101 -3.68 4.86 4.74
CA ASP A 101 -2.22 4.97 4.73
C ASP A 101 -1.63 4.31 5.98
N LEU A 102 -0.99 3.15 5.78
CA LEU A 102 -0.38 2.36 6.86
C LEU A 102 0.76 3.08 7.58
N HIS A 103 1.39 4.09 6.99
CA HIS A 103 2.47 4.82 7.66
C HIS A 103 1.97 5.79 8.74
N THR A 104 0.69 6.19 8.65
CA THR A 104 0.12 7.24 9.50
C THR A 104 -1.10 6.76 10.29
N ALA A 105 -1.44 5.48 10.19
CA ALA A 105 -2.57 4.82 10.85
C ALA A 105 -2.33 4.53 12.35
#